data_AF-A0A1A2SB13-F1
#
_entry.id   AF-A0A1A2SB13-F1
#
_cell.length_a   1.000
_cell.length_b   1.000
_cell.length_c   1.000
_cell.angle_alpha   90.00
_cell.angle_beta   90.00
_cell.angle_gamma   90.00
#
_symmetry.space_group_name_H-M   'P 1'
#
loop_
_entity.id
_entity.type
_entity.pdbx_description
1 polymer ?
#
loop_
_entity_poly.entity_id
_entity_poly.type
_entity_poly.pdbx_seq_one_letter_code
_entity_poly.pdbx_strand_id
1 'polypeptide(L)'
;MTDGILTDAQIAALTAEQRRELITRLEQPLGNVIDPEFLARVRRIRLSLMVGGSMAMVPWLVYLAVTLPENYVAHNWPITWIGFDVLLVAFMLTTAALGYLRRQLLVLAAFTTGVLLICDAWFDLMTAGPKDIWLSVITAVLVEVPLAIFMITSAVRIMRLTMMRLWLLHPGMRLWDLPLFP
;
A
#
# COMPACT_ATOMS: atom_id res chain seq x y z
N MET A 1 12.01 10.38 -43.87
CA MET A 1 11.20 9.24 -44.34
C MET A 1 11.14 8.23 -43.22
N THR A 2 9.99 8.13 -42.55
CA THR A 2 9.72 7.21 -41.43
C THR A 2 9.23 5.86 -41.95
N ASP A 3 10.01 5.22 -42.83
CA ASP A 3 9.69 3.86 -43.34
C ASP A 3 9.95 2.76 -42.29
N GLY A 4 10.42 3.13 -41.09
CA GLY A 4 10.74 2.21 -39.99
C GLY A 4 9.82 2.29 -38.77
N ILE A 5 8.77 3.13 -38.77
CA ILE A 5 7.82 3.22 -37.67
C ILE A 5 6.56 2.43 -38.03
N LEU A 6 6.22 1.44 -37.20
CA LEU A 6 4.98 0.67 -37.37
C LEU A 6 3.77 1.60 -37.38
N THR A 7 2.92 1.46 -38.39
CA THR A 7 1.63 2.17 -38.47
C THR A 7 0.64 1.61 -37.44
N ASP A 8 -0.36 2.41 -37.05
CA ASP A 8 -1.40 1.98 -36.10
C ASP A 8 -2.12 0.70 -36.55
N ALA A 9 -2.31 0.52 -37.85
CA ALA A 9 -2.90 -0.69 -38.44
C ALA A 9 -1.99 -1.92 -38.27
N GLN A 10 -0.67 -1.75 -38.43
CA GLN A 10 0.30 -2.82 -38.19
C GLN A 10 0.38 -3.18 -36.71
N ILE A 11 0.38 -2.18 -35.81
CA ILE A 11 0.32 -2.40 -34.36
C ILE A 11 -0.98 -3.14 -33.97
N ALA A 12 -2.11 -2.75 -34.57
CA ALA A 12 -3.39 -3.41 -34.37
C ALA A 12 -3.36 -4.88 -34.78
N ALA A 13 -2.65 -5.22 -35.88
CA ALA A 13 -2.50 -6.57 -36.39
C ALA A 13 -1.54 -7.47 -35.59
N LEU A 14 -0.69 -6.91 -34.72
CA LEU A 14 0.22 -7.71 -33.87
C LEU A 14 -0.56 -8.60 -32.90
N THR A 15 -0.12 -9.85 -32.77
CA THR A 15 -0.60 -10.77 -31.74
C THR A 15 -0.21 -10.30 -30.33
N ALA A 16 -0.89 -10.83 -29.32
CA ALA A 16 -0.61 -10.56 -27.90
C ALA A 16 0.88 -10.76 -27.53
N GLU A 17 1.49 -11.85 -27.98
CA GLU A 17 2.89 -12.17 -27.69
C GLU A 17 3.86 -11.21 -28.41
N GLN A 18 3.60 -10.90 -29.68
CA GLN A 18 4.42 -9.95 -30.44
C GLN A 18 4.38 -8.54 -29.85
N ARG A 19 3.21 -8.10 -29.34
CA ARG A 19 3.10 -6.81 -28.64
C ARG A 19 3.93 -6.79 -27.37
N ARG A 20 3.93 -7.88 -26.59
CA ARG A 20 4.76 -7.98 -25.38
C ARG A 20 6.24 -7.93 -25.70
N GLU A 21 6.68 -8.73 -26.66
CA GLU A 21 8.08 -8.75 -27.10
C GLU A 21 8.54 -7.35 -27.56
N LEU A 22 7.70 -6.64 -28.30
CA LEU A 22 7.97 -5.26 -28.70
C LEU A 22 8.04 -4.32 -27.49
N ILE A 23 7.09 -4.40 -26.54
CA ILE A 23 7.11 -3.60 -25.30
C ILE A 23 8.40 -3.86 -24.52
N THR A 24 8.80 -5.12 -24.32
CA THR A 24 10.03 -5.48 -23.60
C THR A 24 11.28 -4.94 -24.30
N ARG A 25 11.30 -4.90 -25.63
CA ARG A 25 12.43 -4.32 -26.39
C ARG A 25 12.47 -2.80 -26.35
N LEU A 26 11.30 -2.15 -26.25
CA LEU A 26 11.18 -0.70 -26.13
C LEU A 26 11.32 -0.20 -24.69
N GLU A 27 11.20 -1.08 -23.70
CA GLU A 27 11.34 -0.76 -22.29
C GLU A 27 12.74 -0.17 -22.04
N GLN A 28 12.78 1.01 -21.44
CA GLN A 28 14.05 1.66 -21.12
C GLN A 28 14.76 0.84 -20.05
N PRO A 29 15.99 0.35 -20.30
CA PRO A 29 16.73 -0.42 -19.31
C PRO A 29 16.88 0.39 -18.02
N LEU A 30 16.56 -0.20 -16.87
CA LEU A 30 16.67 0.47 -15.58
C LEU A 30 18.05 1.07 -15.33
N GLY A 31 19.11 0.39 -15.77
CA GLY A 31 20.49 0.88 -15.67
C GLY A 31 20.75 2.20 -16.43
N ASN A 32 19.91 2.55 -17.41
CA ASN A 32 19.99 3.82 -18.13
C ASN A 32 19.23 4.94 -17.43
N VAL A 33 18.30 4.60 -16.52
CA VAL A 33 17.49 5.57 -15.75
C VAL A 33 18.10 5.81 -14.37
N ILE A 34 18.58 4.74 -13.74
CA ILE A 34 19.11 4.74 -12.38
C ILE A 34 20.33 3.81 -12.32
N ASP A 35 21.39 4.28 -11.67
CA ASP A 35 22.60 3.49 -11.43
C ASP A 35 22.29 2.19 -10.64
N PRO A 36 22.65 1.00 -11.17
CA PRO A 36 22.41 -0.28 -10.51
C PRO A 36 23.14 -0.40 -9.16
N GLU A 37 24.32 0.20 -9.00
CA GLU A 37 25.05 0.16 -7.72
C GLU A 37 24.31 0.96 -6.64
N PHE A 38 23.76 2.10 -7.04
CA PHE A 38 22.92 2.92 -6.17
C PHE A 38 21.66 2.15 -5.74
N LEU A 39 20.95 1.49 -6.66
CA LEU A 39 19.77 0.67 -6.34
C LEU A 39 20.11 -0.46 -5.36
N ALA A 40 21.21 -1.19 -5.59
CA ALA A 40 21.66 -2.25 -4.71
C ALA A 40 21.98 -1.73 -3.30
N ARG A 41 22.62 -0.56 -3.21
CA ARG A 41 22.92 0.11 -1.93
C ARG A 41 21.64 0.53 -1.20
N VAL A 42 20.72 1.21 -1.88
CA VAL A 42 19.43 1.63 -1.30
C VAL A 42 18.63 0.42 -0.82
N ARG A 43 18.58 -0.66 -1.62
CA ARG A 43 17.93 -1.92 -1.22
C ARG A 43 18.57 -2.49 0.04
N ARG A 44 19.90 -2.55 0.11
CA ARG A 44 20.61 -3.08 1.28
C ARG A 44 20.36 -2.22 2.51
N ILE A 45 20.41 -0.90 2.39
CA ILE A 45 20.12 0.02 3.50
C ILE A 45 18.69 -0.18 4.00
N ARG A 46 17.70 -0.16 3.09
CA ARG A 46 16.29 -0.37 3.46
C ARG A 46 16.08 -1.70 4.17
N LEU A 47 16.63 -2.79 3.63
CA LEU A 47 16.52 -4.11 4.25
C LEU A 47 17.21 -4.15 5.61
N SER A 48 18.41 -3.59 5.73
CA SER A 48 19.17 -3.57 6.99
C SER A 48 18.44 -2.74 8.05
N LEU A 49 17.87 -1.59 7.68
CA LEU A 49 17.09 -0.75 8.58
C LEU A 49 15.81 -1.46 9.04
N MET A 50 15.08 -2.11 8.13
CA MET A 50 13.86 -2.83 8.49
C MET A 50 14.17 -4.05 9.37
N VAL A 51 15.15 -4.89 8.99
CA VAL A 51 15.53 -6.07 9.77
C VAL A 51 16.11 -5.67 11.13
N GLY A 52 17.07 -4.74 11.15
CA GLY A 52 17.68 -4.25 12.39
C GLY A 52 16.67 -3.57 13.30
N GLY A 53 15.79 -2.74 12.73
CA GLY A 53 14.69 -2.10 13.46
C GLY A 53 13.71 -3.11 14.05
N SER A 54 13.30 -4.13 13.29
CA SER A 54 12.45 -5.22 13.80
C SER A 54 13.13 -5.99 14.93
N MET A 55 14.42 -6.33 14.78
CA MET A 55 15.19 -7.02 15.81
C MET A 55 15.34 -6.17 17.09
N ALA A 56 15.49 -4.85 16.96
CA ALA A 56 15.55 -3.94 18.11
C ALA A 56 14.18 -3.75 18.78
N MET A 57 13.10 -3.73 18.00
CA MET A 57 11.73 -3.56 18.52
C MET A 57 11.26 -4.76 19.34
N VAL A 58 11.68 -5.99 19.02
CA VAL A 58 11.24 -7.19 19.77
C VAL A 58 11.63 -7.12 21.26
N PRO A 59 12.91 -6.91 21.64
CA PRO A 59 13.28 -6.73 23.04
C PRO A 59 12.63 -5.51 23.69
N TRP A 60 12.46 -4.42 22.93
CA TRP A 60 11.80 -3.22 23.43
C TRP A 60 10.33 -3.47 23.80
N LEU A 61 9.59 -4.21 22.97
CA LEU A 61 8.20 -4.61 23.26
C LEU A 61 8.13 -5.48 24.51
N VAL A 62 9.06 -6.43 24.69
CA VAL A 62 9.13 -7.27 25.90
C VAL A 62 9.42 -6.42 27.13
N TYR A 63 10.37 -5.49 27.04
CA TYR A 63 10.68 -4.57 28.12
C TYR A 63 9.46 -3.73 28.51
N LEU A 64 8.76 -3.14 27.54
CA LEU A 64 7.54 -2.36 27.79
C LEU A 64 6.46 -3.23 28.44
N ALA A 65 6.26 -4.46 27.98
CA ALA A 65 5.24 -5.35 28.55
C ALA A 65 5.47 -5.68 30.04
N VAL A 66 6.73 -5.70 30.50
CA VAL A 66 7.08 -6.00 31.90
C VAL A 66 7.16 -4.73 32.76
N THR A 67 7.48 -3.59 32.17
CA THR A 67 7.75 -2.35 32.92
C THR A 67 6.58 -1.37 32.95
N LEU A 68 5.60 -1.49 32.04
CA LEU A 68 4.45 -0.59 32.03
C LEU A 68 3.56 -0.83 33.25
N PRO A 69 3.20 0.23 34.01
CA PRO A 69 2.22 0.12 35.09
C PRO A 69 0.86 -0.27 34.52
N GLU A 70 0.14 -1.15 35.22
CA GLU A 70 -1.23 -1.55 34.84
C GLU A 70 -2.19 -0.35 34.77
N ASN A 71 -1.93 0.69 35.56
CA ASN A 71 -2.72 1.93 35.58
C ASN A 71 -1.83 3.11 35.16
N TYR A 72 -1.83 3.43 33.86
CA TYR A 72 -1.15 4.60 33.32
C TYR A 72 -2.17 5.66 32.89
N VAL A 73 -2.12 6.85 33.50
CA VAL A 73 -2.94 7.99 33.09
C VAL A 73 -2.25 8.72 31.94
N ALA A 74 -2.79 8.57 30.72
CA ALA A 74 -2.30 9.27 29.55
C ALA A 74 -2.65 10.76 29.63
N HIS A 75 -1.63 11.61 29.78
CA HIS A 75 -1.79 13.05 30.00
C HIS A 75 -2.53 13.79 28.85
N ASN A 76 -2.33 13.36 27.60
CA ASN A 76 -2.88 14.04 26.41
C ASN A 76 -3.87 13.17 25.63
N TRP A 77 -4.57 12.27 26.33
CA TRP A 77 -5.48 11.28 25.71
C TRP A 77 -6.45 11.86 24.67
N PRO A 78 -7.20 12.95 24.95
CA PRO A 78 -8.13 13.51 23.97
C PRO A 78 -7.44 14.05 22.72
N ILE A 79 -6.25 14.63 22.87
CA ILE A 79 -5.49 15.21 21.75
C ILE A 79 -4.94 14.09 20.86
N THR A 80 -4.46 13.00 21.45
CA THR A 80 -4.00 11.82 20.71
C THR A 80 -5.13 11.22 19.88
N TRP A 81 -6.32 11.11 20.48
CA TRP A 81 -7.50 10.57 19.79
C TRP A 81 -7.92 11.47 18.62
N ILE A 82 -8.19 12.75 18.88
CA ILE A 82 -8.61 13.70 17.83
C ILE A 82 -7.54 13.82 16.75
N GLY A 83 -6.25 13.78 17.11
CA GLY A 83 -5.15 13.83 16.16
C GLY A 83 -5.14 12.64 15.21
N PHE A 84 -5.44 11.43 15.71
CA PHE A 84 -5.58 10.24 14.88
C PHE A 84 -6.77 10.36 13.93
N ASP A 85 -7.94 10.79 14.42
CA ASP A 85 -9.15 10.97 13.59
C ASP A 85 -8.93 12.00 12.49
N VAL A 86 -8.27 13.12 12.81
CA VAL A 86 -7.92 14.15 11.82
C VAL A 86 -7.01 13.57 10.74
N LEU A 87 -6.04 12.73 11.11
CA LEU A 87 -5.17 12.05 10.16
C LEU A 87 -5.96 11.08 9.28
N LEU A 88 -6.85 10.28 9.87
CA LEU A 88 -7.71 9.35 9.16
C LEU A 88 -8.60 10.09 8.15
N VAL A 89 -9.30 11.14 8.58
CA VAL A 89 -10.15 11.98 7.71
C VAL A 89 -9.33 12.61 6.58
N ALA A 90 -8.13 13.12 6.86
CA ALA A 90 -7.26 13.69 5.84
C ALA A 90 -6.91 12.67 4.75
N PHE A 91 -6.61 11.42 5.13
CA PHE A 91 -6.34 10.35 4.17
C PHE A 91 -7.59 9.88 3.42
N MET A 92 -8.76 9.86 4.07
CA MET A 92 -10.03 9.58 3.40
C MET A 92 -10.36 10.64 2.34
N LEU A 93 -10.22 11.92 2.68
CA LEU A 93 -10.41 13.04 1.75
C LEU A 93 -9.39 13.00 0.62
N THR A 94 -8.13 12.70 0.91
CA THR A 94 -7.08 12.55 -0.09
C THR A 94 -7.41 11.39 -1.05
N THR A 95 -7.86 10.26 -0.52
CA THR A 95 -8.30 9.10 -1.31
C THR A 95 -9.48 9.46 -2.20
N ALA A 96 -10.50 10.14 -1.66
CA ALA A 96 -11.65 10.60 -2.43
C ALA A 96 -11.25 11.58 -3.55
N ALA A 97 -10.41 12.57 -3.24
CA ALA A 97 -9.92 13.55 -4.21
C ALA A 97 -9.08 12.90 -5.31
N LEU A 98 -8.15 12.02 -4.97
CA LEU A 98 -7.33 11.29 -5.95
C LEU A 98 -8.17 10.32 -6.80
N GLY A 99 -9.22 9.75 -6.22
CA GLY A 99 -10.20 8.93 -6.91
C GLY A 99 -11.00 9.72 -7.93
N TYR A 100 -11.49 10.90 -7.54
CA TYR A 100 -12.18 11.84 -8.42
C TYR A 100 -11.28 12.31 -9.57
N LEU A 101 -10.03 12.64 -9.26
CA LEU A 101 -9.03 13.09 -10.24
C LEU A 101 -8.41 11.94 -11.06
N ARG A 102 -8.79 10.68 -10.79
CA ARG A 102 -8.28 9.46 -11.45
C ARG A 102 -6.75 9.38 -11.47
N ARG A 103 -6.09 9.76 -10.37
CA ARG A 103 -4.62 9.77 -10.23
C ARG A 103 -4.11 8.42 -9.71
N GLN A 104 -2.96 7.97 -10.19
CA GLN A 104 -2.34 6.71 -9.73
C GLN A 104 -1.94 6.72 -8.24
N LEU A 105 -1.68 7.90 -7.67
CA LEU A 105 -1.40 8.07 -6.23
C LEU A 105 -2.56 7.60 -5.34
N LEU A 106 -3.76 7.43 -5.90
CA LEU A 106 -4.90 6.81 -5.23
C LEU A 106 -4.53 5.48 -4.58
N VAL A 107 -3.69 4.66 -5.22
CA VAL A 107 -3.30 3.33 -4.69
C VAL A 107 -2.63 3.47 -3.33
N LEU A 108 -1.72 4.44 -3.19
CA LEU A 108 -1.01 4.69 -1.93
C LEU A 108 -1.95 5.24 -0.87
N ALA A 109 -2.77 6.25 -1.22
CA ALA A 109 -3.70 6.87 -0.29
C ALA A 109 -4.78 5.89 0.21
N ALA A 110 -5.35 5.08 -0.68
CA ALA A 110 -6.36 4.08 -0.35
C ALA A 110 -5.77 2.97 0.53
N PHE A 111 -4.56 2.47 0.22
CA PHE A 111 -3.90 1.49 1.07
C PHE A 111 -3.64 2.04 2.48
N THR A 112 -3.10 3.25 2.59
CA THR A 112 -2.87 3.90 3.90
C THR A 112 -4.17 4.12 4.66
N THR A 113 -5.24 4.57 3.99
CA THR A 113 -6.57 4.73 4.62
C THR A 113 -7.09 3.40 5.18
N GLY A 114 -6.92 2.30 4.44
CA GLY A 114 -7.31 0.98 4.93
C GLY A 114 -6.51 0.52 6.15
N VAL A 115 -5.19 0.78 6.19
CA VAL A 115 -4.38 0.48 7.38
C VAL A 115 -4.82 1.32 8.58
N LEU A 116 -5.09 2.62 8.38
CA LEU A 116 -5.57 3.50 9.45
C LEU A 116 -6.92 3.04 10.01
N LEU A 117 -7.86 2.58 9.17
CA LEU A 117 -9.12 2.00 9.62
C LEU A 117 -8.95 0.70 10.44
N ILE A 118 -7.94 -0.11 10.14
CA ILE A 118 -7.63 -1.30 10.96
C ILE A 118 -7.06 -0.87 12.31
N CYS A 119 -6.19 0.15 12.32
CA CYS A 119 -5.66 0.74 13.55
C CYS A 119 -6.78 1.34 14.41
N ASP A 120 -7.74 2.02 13.79
CA ASP A 120 -8.94 2.60 14.42
C ASP A 120 -9.75 1.52 15.13
N ALA A 121 -10.12 0.46 14.40
CA ALA A 121 -10.86 -0.69 14.95
C ALA A 121 -10.16 -1.38 16.10
N TRP A 122 -8.84 -1.53 16.01
CA TRP A 122 -8.04 -2.07 17.09
C TRP A 122 -8.06 -1.16 18.32
N PHE A 123 -7.95 0.15 18.12
CA PHE A 123 -7.89 1.14 19.18
C PHE A 123 -9.24 1.25 19.92
N ASP A 124 -10.34 1.30 19.19
CA ASP A 124 -11.69 1.33 19.73
C ASP A 124 -11.99 0.07 20.55
N LEU A 125 -11.57 -1.09 20.07
CA LEU A 125 -11.76 -2.35 20.80
C LEU A 125 -10.96 -2.39 22.12
N MET A 126 -9.74 -1.84 22.12
CA MET A 126 -8.86 -1.84 23.29
C MET A 126 -9.24 -0.80 24.35
N THR A 127 -9.99 0.23 23.97
CA THR A 127 -10.38 1.34 24.84
C THR A 127 -11.84 1.27 25.29
N ALA A 128 -12.63 0.35 24.72
CA ALA A 128 -14.03 0.16 25.06
C ALA A 128 -14.23 -0.28 26.52
N GLY A 129 -15.10 0.44 27.23
CA GLY A 129 -15.54 0.05 28.56
C GLY A 129 -16.50 -1.16 28.53
N PRO A 130 -16.74 -1.85 29.67
CA PRO A 130 -17.54 -3.08 29.73
C PRO A 130 -18.95 -3.01 29.10
N LYS A 131 -19.52 -1.80 29.01
CA LYS A 131 -20.84 -1.55 28.43
C LYS A 131 -20.80 -1.26 26.93
N ASP A 132 -19.68 -0.75 26.43
CA ASP A 132 -19.51 -0.25 25.07
C ASP A 132 -18.75 -1.23 24.17
N ILE A 133 -18.12 -2.28 24.74
CA ILE A 133 -17.41 -3.34 24.00
C ILE A 133 -18.25 -3.91 22.86
N TRP A 134 -19.55 -4.17 23.09
CA TRP A 134 -20.41 -4.71 22.03
C TRP A 134 -20.61 -3.73 20.88
N LEU A 135 -20.72 -2.43 21.18
CA LEU A 135 -20.85 -1.40 20.16
C LEU A 135 -19.55 -1.29 19.36
N SER A 136 -18.39 -1.22 20.02
CA SER A 136 -17.07 -1.20 19.37
C SER A 136 -16.80 -2.44 18.53
N VAL A 137 -17.20 -3.63 18.99
CA VAL A 137 -17.07 -4.87 18.21
C VAL A 137 -17.96 -4.81 16.96
N ILE A 138 -19.20 -4.32 17.10
CA ILE A 138 -20.13 -4.22 15.98
C ILE A 138 -19.62 -3.21 14.94
N THR A 139 -19.16 -2.03 15.35
CA THR A 139 -18.62 -1.01 14.43
C THR A 139 -17.34 -1.49 13.76
N ALA A 140 -16.42 -2.09 14.51
CA ALA A 140 -15.20 -2.67 13.98
C ALA A 140 -15.48 -3.73 12.90
N VAL A 141 -16.36 -4.69 13.20
CA VAL A 141 -16.62 -5.82 12.29
C VAL A 141 -17.52 -5.44 11.11
N LEU A 142 -18.49 -4.54 11.28
CA LEU A 142 -19.46 -4.20 10.24
C LEU A 142 -19.10 -2.96 9.41
N VAL A 143 -18.27 -2.06 9.94
CA VAL A 143 -17.97 -0.78 9.29
C VAL A 143 -16.49 -0.68 8.97
N GLU A 144 -15.64 -0.63 10.00
CA GLU A 144 -14.23 -0.28 9.82
C GLU A 144 -13.46 -1.36 9.07
N VAL A 145 -13.55 -2.63 9.50
CA VAL A 145 -12.85 -3.75 8.85
C VAL A 145 -13.33 -3.96 7.41
N PRO A 146 -14.65 -4.00 7.10
CA PRO A 146 -15.12 -4.11 5.73
C PRO A 146 -14.66 -2.95 4.84
N LEU A 147 -14.68 -1.72 5.37
CA LEU A 147 -14.21 -0.55 4.64
C LEU A 147 -12.70 -0.61 4.40
N ALA A 148 -11.92 -1.04 5.38
CA ALA A 148 -10.48 -1.25 5.25
C ALA A 148 -10.16 -2.30 4.17
N ILE A 149 -10.85 -3.45 4.20
CA ILE A 149 -10.71 -4.49 3.18
C ILE A 149 -11.06 -3.92 1.80
N PHE A 150 -12.15 -3.16 1.69
CA PHE A 150 -12.53 -2.54 0.43
C PHE A 150 -11.45 -1.57 -0.10
N MET A 151 -10.89 -0.72 0.77
CA MET A 151 -9.84 0.24 0.39
C MET A 151 -8.55 -0.46 -0.04
N ILE A 152 -8.11 -1.49 0.69
CA ILE A 152 -6.90 -2.25 0.35
C ILE A 152 -7.11 -3.06 -0.94
N THR A 153 -8.22 -3.77 -1.05
CA THR A 153 -8.50 -4.60 -2.24
C THR A 153 -8.69 -3.76 -3.49
N SER A 154 -9.34 -2.60 -3.40
CA SER A 154 -9.48 -1.67 -4.51
C SER A 154 -8.11 -1.11 -4.95
N ALA A 155 -7.25 -0.70 -4.02
CA ALA A 155 -5.88 -0.26 -4.30
C ALA A 155 -5.09 -1.34 -5.06
N VAL A 156 -5.09 -2.57 -4.55
CA VAL A 156 -4.41 -3.72 -5.16
C VAL A 156 -5.00 -4.06 -6.53
N ARG A 157 -6.32 -3.97 -6.67
CA ARG A 157 -7.00 -4.24 -7.95
C ARG A 157 -6.66 -3.19 -9.01
N ILE A 158 -6.61 -1.90 -8.64
CA ILE A 158 -6.22 -0.81 -9.54
C ILE A 158 -4.77 -0.98 -9.99
N MET A 159 -3.87 -1.33 -9.07
CA MET A 159 -2.48 -1.66 -9.41
C MET A 159 -2.42 -2.82 -10.41
N ARG A 160 -3.12 -3.93 -10.14
CA ARG A 160 -3.17 -5.09 -11.04
C ARG A 160 -3.75 -4.75 -12.42
N LEU A 161 -4.84 -3.98 -12.47
CA LEU A 161 -5.44 -3.51 -13.73
C LEU A 161 -4.47 -2.63 -14.52
N THR A 162 -3.74 -1.74 -13.84
CA THR A 162 -2.73 -0.89 -14.47
C THR A 162 -1.60 -1.74 -15.07
N MET A 163 -1.13 -2.74 -14.35
CA MET A 163 -0.07 -3.64 -14.84
C MET A 163 -0.55 -4.54 -15.99
N MET A 164 -1.78 -5.06 -15.94
CA MET A 164 -2.38 -5.80 -17.06
C MET A 164 -2.57 -4.91 -18.30
N ARG A 165 -2.98 -3.66 -18.12
CA ARG A 165 -3.08 -2.67 -19.21
C ARG A 165 -1.72 -2.40 -19.87
N LEU A 166 -0.65 -2.40 -19.08
CA LEU A 166 0.73 -2.27 -19.55
C LEU A 166 1.34 -3.58 -20.04
N TRP A 167 0.55 -4.67 -20.12
CA TRP A 167 0.99 -5.99 -20.57
C TRP A 167 2.12 -6.62 -19.74
N LEU A 168 2.35 -6.12 -18.52
CA LEU A 168 3.38 -6.61 -17.58
C LEU A 168 2.97 -7.89 -16.84
N LEU A 169 1.70 -8.28 -16.91
CA LEU A 169 1.14 -9.43 -16.19
C LEU A 169 0.64 -10.51 -17.16
N HIS A 170 1.01 -11.77 -16.89
CA HIS A 170 0.41 -12.93 -17.54
C HIS A 170 -0.93 -13.29 -16.90
N PRO A 171 -1.93 -13.77 -17.67
CA PRO A 171 -3.15 -14.33 -17.11
C PRO A 171 -2.82 -15.54 -16.22
N GLY A 172 -2.80 -15.35 -14.90
CA GLY A 172 -2.45 -16.37 -13.91
C GLY A 172 -1.25 -16.05 -13.01
N MET A 173 -0.47 -15.01 -13.33
CA MET A 173 0.65 -14.57 -12.50
C MET A 173 0.14 -13.91 -11.21
N ARG A 174 0.67 -14.36 -10.06
CA ARG A 174 0.33 -13.78 -8.75
C ARG A 174 1.21 -12.56 -8.49
N LEU A 175 0.68 -11.56 -7.79
CA LEU A 175 1.37 -10.28 -7.58
C LEU A 175 2.68 -10.42 -6.79
N TRP A 176 2.82 -11.44 -5.94
CA TRP A 176 4.03 -11.67 -5.15
C TRP A 176 5.14 -12.39 -5.93
N ASP A 177 4.80 -13.02 -7.07
CA ASP A 177 5.77 -13.67 -7.96
C ASP A 177 6.40 -12.66 -8.94
N LEU A 178 5.89 -11.41 -8.93
CA LEU A 178 6.33 -10.38 -9.85
C LEU A 178 7.60 -9.72 -9.33
N PRO A 179 8.72 -9.80 -10.07
CA PRO A 179 9.93 -9.12 -9.64
C PRO A 179 9.70 -7.60 -9.73
N LEU A 180 10.15 -6.88 -8.69
CA LEU A 180 10.03 -5.40 -8.62
C LEU A 180 10.76 -4.69 -9.77
N PHE A 181 11.73 -5.37 -10.38
CA PHE A 181 12.53 -4.96 -11.54
C PHE A 181 12.82 -6.23 -12.37
N PRO A 182 12.76 -6.19 -13.72
CA PRO A 182 13.25 -7.28 -14.55
C PRO A 182 14.74 -7.60 -14.30
#